data_AF-A0A1Y2C4W7-F1
#
_entry.id   AF-A0A1Y2C4W7-F1
#
_cell.length_a   1.000
_cell.length_b   1.000
_cell.length_c   1.000
_cell.angle_alpha   90.00
_cell.angle_beta   90.00
_cell.angle_gamma   90.00
#
_symmetry.space_group_name_H-M   'P 1'
#
loop_
_entity.id
_entity.type
_entity.pdbx_description
1 polymer ?
#
loop_
_entity_poly.entity_id
_entity_poly.type
_entity_poly.pdbx_seq_one_letter_code
_entity_poly.pdbx_strand_id
1 'polypeptide(L)'
;MFWGIRLTANCMYTFTSLKYEDWRYRLLKEKTKIFYPIVNFLGIHLFPTVVVYLCMLPFILNKGNPNVILLVISFILSIVAITLELVADIQMQNYRKNKNTPFIRNGIWKYSRHPNYLGEILFWWAIFLMGISYHNKILTIIGTVANTLLFLFISIPLADKRQSRKTGFDVYKKNTWALLPIYKKQVN
;
A
#
# COMPACT_ATOMS: atom_id res chain seq x y z
N MET A 1 10.73 12.52 4.20
CA MET A 1 11.82 11.76 4.87
C MET A 1 11.29 10.63 5.75
N PHE A 2 10.34 10.88 6.66
CA PHE A 2 9.79 9.88 7.59
C PHE A 2 9.20 8.62 6.90
N TRP A 3 8.38 8.78 5.85
CA TRP A 3 7.81 7.65 5.09
C TRP A 3 8.89 6.69 4.54
N GLY A 4 9.98 7.23 3.98
CA GLY A 4 11.08 6.42 3.45
C GLY A 4 11.88 5.72 4.54
N ILE A 5 12.16 6.39 5.66
CA ILE A 5 12.82 5.78 6.83
C ILE A 5 11.99 4.59 7.34
N ARG A 6 10.68 4.77 7.48
CA ARG A 6 9.76 3.70 7.91
C ARG A 6 9.80 2.50 6.96
N LEU A 7 9.75 2.73 5.64
CA LEU A 7 9.80 1.65 4.64
C LEU A 7 11.14 0.88 4.74
N THR A 8 12.25 1.61 4.83
CA THR A 8 13.59 1.02 5.00
C THR A 8 13.72 0.26 6.32
N ALA A 9 13.23 0.82 7.42
CA ALA A 9 13.26 0.17 8.73
C ALA A 9 12.40 -1.11 8.73
N ASN A 10 11.21 -1.09 8.14
CA ASN A 10 10.34 -2.26 8.00
C ASN A 10 11.02 -3.35 7.15
N CYS A 11 11.70 -2.96 6.06
CA CYS A 11 12.50 -3.86 5.23
C CYS A 11 13.64 -4.48 6.06
N MET A 12 14.46 -3.67 6.71
CA MET A 12 15.58 -4.12 7.54
C MET A 12 15.14 -5.05 8.67
N TYR A 13 14.01 -4.74 9.31
CA TYR A 13 13.43 -5.55 10.38
C TYR A 13 12.92 -6.92 9.89
N THR A 14 12.33 -6.96 8.69
CA THR A 14 11.73 -8.17 8.13
C THR A 14 12.73 -8.99 7.31
N PHE A 15 13.85 -8.38 6.91
CA PHE A 15 14.90 -9.02 6.13
C PHE A 15 15.71 -9.97 7.02
N THR A 16 15.54 -11.28 6.79
CA THR A 16 16.21 -12.32 7.59
C THR A 16 17.36 -12.99 6.84
N SER A 17 17.24 -13.16 5.52
CA SER A 17 18.24 -13.86 4.71
C SER A 17 18.04 -13.63 3.21
N LEU A 18 19.14 -13.66 2.45
CA LEU A 18 19.14 -13.71 0.98
C LEU A 18 18.48 -14.98 0.41
N LYS A 19 18.29 -16.02 1.23
CA LYS A 19 17.57 -17.24 0.83
C LYS A 19 16.05 -17.06 0.81
N TYR A 20 15.54 -16.01 1.45
CA TYR A 20 14.11 -15.74 1.50
C TYR A 20 13.67 -15.02 0.22
N GLU A 21 12.69 -15.61 -0.46
CA GLU A 21 12.10 -15.05 -1.68
C GLU A 21 10.63 -14.71 -1.45
N ASP A 22 10.20 -13.52 -1.85
CA ASP A 22 8.79 -13.13 -1.79
C ASP A 22 7.95 -14.04 -2.71
N TRP A 23 6.85 -14.55 -2.16
CA TRP A 23 5.92 -15.46 -2.84
C TRP A 23 5.43 -14.98 -4.22
N ARG A 24 5.43 -13.67 -4.50
CA ARG A 24 5.04 -13.11 -5.80
C ARG A 24 6.00 -13.55 -6.90
N TYR A 25 7.30 -13.62 -6.62
CA TYR A 25 8.31 -14.09 -7.57
C TYR A 25 8.05 -15.55 -7.95
N ARG A 26 7.84 -16.42 -6.95
CA ARG A 26 7.49 -17.84 -7.17
C ARG A 26 6.20 -17.99 -7.98
N LEU A 27 5.16 -17.24 -7.60
CA LEU A 27 3.88 -17.28 -8.29
C LEU A 27 4.00 -16.87 -9.75
N LEU A 28 4.75 -15.80 -10.06
CA LEU A 28 4.95 -15.38 -11.44
C LEU A 28 5.82 -16.37 -12.22
N LYS A 29 6.88 -16.89 -11.60
CA LYS A 29 7.76 -17.89 -12.21
C LYS A 29 6.99 -19.15 -12.63
N GLU A 30 6.14 -19.68 -11.75
CA GLU A 30 5.30 -20.85 -12.05
C GLU A 30 4.30 -20.57 -13.19
N LYS A 31 3.76 -19.35 -13.26
CA LYS A 31 2.77 -18.97 -14.27
C LYS A 31 3.34 -18.67 -15.64
N THR A 32 4.47 -17.96 -15.70
CA THR A 32 5.00 -17.40 -16.96
C THR A 32 6.21 -18.16 -17.49
N LYS A 33 6.80 -19.06 -16.68
CA LYS A 33 7.85 -20.00 -17.06
C LYS A 33 8.99 -19.30 -17.81
N ILE A 34 9.13 -19.55 -19.12
CA ILE A 34 10.21 -18.99 -19.94
C ILE A 34 10.13 -17.46 -20.05
N PHE A 35 8.94 -16.88 -19.93
CA PHE A 35 8.74 -15.42 -19.94
C PHE A 35 8.99 -14.77 -18.57
N TYR A 36 9.35 -15.56 -17.54
CA TYR A 36 9.57 -15.05 -16.20
C TYR A 36 10.55 -13.88 -16.12
N PRO A 37 11.72 -13.89 -16.78
CA PRO A 37 12.65 -12.75 -16.68
C PRO A 37 12.03 -11.42 -17.12
N ILE A 38 11.30 -11.44 -18.23
CA ILE A 38 10.63 -10.25 -18.80
C ILE A 38 9.49 -9.81 -17.89
N VAL A 39 8.62 -10.74 -17.46
CA VAL A 39 7.48 -10.42 -16.60
C VAL A 39 7.93 -9.96 -15.22
N ASN A 40 9.02 -10.53 -14.69
CA ASN A 40 9.63 -10.12 -13.44
C ASN A 40 10.14 -8.67 -13.55
N PHE A 41 10.95 -8.39 -14.57
CA PHE A 41 11.49 -7.05 -14.80
C PHE A 41 10.37 -6.02 -15.00
N LEU A 42 9.45 -6.27 -15.94
CA LEU A 42 8.39 -5.31 -16.25
C LEU A 42 7.36 -5.17 -15.13
N GLY A 43 6.90 -6.28 -14.56
CA GLY A 43 5.78 -6.32 -13.63
C GLY A 43 6.15 -6.04 -12.17
N ILE A 44 7.25 -6.62 -11.66
CA ILE A 44 7.63 -6.45 -10.24
C ILE A 44 8.55 -5.25 -10.07
N HIS A 45 9.47 -5.00 -11.00
CA HIS A 45 10.48 -3.95 -10.84
C HIS A 45 10.09 -2.65 -11.53
N LEU A 46 9.91 -2.66 -12.86
CA LEU A 46 9.75 -1.44 -13.65
C LEU A 46 8.40 -0.76 -13.39
N PHE A 47 7.29 -1.50 -13.45
CA PHE A 47 5.96 -0.92 -13.36
C PHE A 47 5.72 -0.17 -12.03
N PRO A 48 5.95 -0.77 -10.83
CA PRO A 48 5.80 -0.04 -9.58
C PRO A 48 6.78 1.13 -9.46
N THR A 49 8.00 1.00 -9.99
CA THR A 49 8.98 2.09 -10.01
C THR A 49 8.43 3.27 -10.81
N VAL A 50 7.98 3.06 -12.05
CA VAL A 50 7.39 4.12 -12.88
C VAL A 50 6.22 4.79 -12.16
N VAL A 51 5.34 4.01 -11.52
CA VAL A 51 4.22 4.56 -10.74
C VAL A 51 4.70 5.48 -9.62
N VAL A 52 5.71 5.09 -8.84
CA VAL A 52 6.29 5.92 -7.78
C VAL A 52 6.89 7.20 -8.34
N TYR A 53 7.66 7.13 -9.44
CA TYR A 53 8.21 8.32 -10.08
C TYR A 53 7.10 9.27 -10.60
N LEU A 54 6.01 8.72 -11.14
CA LEU A 54 4.84 9.53 -11.51
C LEU A 54 4.18 10.19 -10.29
N CYS A 55 4.11 9.49 -9.15
CA CYS A 55 3.61 10.09 -7.91
C CYS A 55 4.50 11.20 -7.35
N MET A 56 5.78 11.26 -7.74
CA MET A 56 6.72 12.32 -7.35
C MET A 56 6.61 13.58 -8.21
N LEU A 57 5.90 13.54 -9.35
CA LEU A 57 5.72 14.70 -10.22
C LEU A 57 5.21 15.96 -9.52
N PRO A 58 4.23 15.91 -8.59
CA PRO A 58 3.81 17.09 -7.86
C PRO A 58 4.99 17.73 -7.12
N PHE A 59 5.86 16.96 -6.49
CA PHE A 59 7.03 17.49 -5.78
C PHE A 59 8.05 18.14 -6.73
N ILE A 60 8.31 17.52 -7.87
CA ILE A 60 9.32 17.98 -8.84
C ILE A 60 8.88 19.28 -9.54
N LEU A 61 7.58 19.42 -9.81
CA LEU A 61 7.05 20.52 -10.62
C LEU A 61 6.57 21.72 -9.80
N ASN A 62 6.69 21.68 -8.47
CA ASN A 62 6.27 22.76 -7.57
C ASN A 62 6.86 24.12 -7.97
N LYS A 63 5.99 25.11 -8.19
CA LYS A 63 6.38 26.49 -8.52
C LYS A 63 5.52 27.50 -7.78
N GLY A 64 6.12 28.63 -7.40
CA GLY A 64 5.41 29.74 -6.77
C GLY A 64 5.15 29.53 -5.27
N ASN A 65 4.29 30.39 -4.73
CA ASN A 65 3.93 30.37 -3.31
C ASN A 65 2.79 29.38 -3.08
N PRO A 66 2.85 28.56 -2.02
CA PRO A 66 1.79 27.60 -1.74
C PRO A 66 0.55 28.30 -1.17
N ASN A 67 -0.61 27.75 -1.49
CA ASN A 67 -1.78 27.93 -0.63
C ASN A 67 -1.52 27.22 0.71
N VAL A 68 -1.27 28.01 1.75
CA VAL A 68 -0.88 27.53 3.09
C VAL A 68 -1.93 26.58 3.68
N ILE A 69 -3.22 26.84 3.47
CA ILE A 69 -4.30 26.00 3.99
C ILE A 69 -4.23 24.59 3.36
N LEU A 70 -4.12 24.52 2.04
CA LEU A 70 -3.99 23.24 1.33
C LEU A 70 -2.70 22.51 1.71
N LEU A 71 -1.60 23.26 1.92
CA LEU A 71 -0.34 22.68 2.37
C LEU A 71 -0.48 22.03 3.76
N VAL A 72 -1.14 22.71 4.70
CA VAL A 72 -1.40 22.18 6.05
C VAL A 72 -2.31 20.95 6.00
N ILE A 73 -3.38 20.98 5.20
CA ILE A 73 -4.28 19.82 5.02
C ILE A 73 -3.49 18.63 4.45
N SER A 74 -2.66 18.86 3.43
CA SER A 74 -1.82 17.83 2.82
C SER A 74 -0.84 17.24 3.82
N PHE A 75 -0.21 18.10 4.64
CA PHE A 75 0.69 17.67 5.69
C PHE A 75 -0.01 16.78 6.73
N ILE A 76 -1.16 17.22 7.26
CA ILE A 76 -1.95 16.44 8.22
C ILE A 76 -2.35 15.09 7.61
N LEU A 77 -2.84 15.09 6.37
CA LEU A 77 -3.21 13.86 5.67
C LEU A 77 -2.02 12.91 5.52
N SER A 78 -0.82 13.43 5.21
CA SER A 78 0.39 12.62 5.11
C SER A 78 0.78 11.97 6.45
N ILE A 79 0.65 12.70 7.57
CA ILE A 79 0.94 12.16 8.90
C ILE A 79 -0.05 11.06 9.27
N VAL A 80 -1.35 11.28 9.05
CA VAL A 80 -2.39 10.27 9.28
C VAL A 80 -2.12 9.02 8.43
N ALA A 81 -1.81 9.19 7.14
CA ALA A 81 -1.51 8.11 6.22
C ALA A 81 -0.32 7.25 6.68
N ILE A 82 0.80 7.89 7.01
CA ILE A 82 2.00 7.18 7.47
C ILE A 82 1.77 6.51 8.82
N THR A 83 1.00 7.15 9.72
CA THR A 83 0.67 6.60 11.03
C THR A 83 -0.21 5.35 10.89
N LEU A 84 -1.22 5.40 10.03
CA LEU A 84 -2.07 4.25 9.71
C LEU A 84 -1.23 3.08 9.19
N GLU A 85 -0.31 3.36 8.26
CA GLU A 85 0.58 2.35 7.69
C GLU A 85 1.52 1.75 8.74
N LEU A 86 2.15 2.59 9.57
CA LEU A 86 3.05 2.16 10.64
C LEU A 86 2.34 1.26 11.66
N VAL A 87 1.15 1.67 12.13
CA VAL A 87 0.36 0.88 13.07
C VAL A 87 -0.06 -0.45 12.44
N ALA A 88 -0.42 -0.45 11.16
CA ALA A 88 -0.81 -1.67 10.44
C ALA A 88 0.35 -2.67 10.38
N ASP A 89 1.53 -2.19 10.03
CA ASP A 89 2.74 -3.01 9.91
C ASP A 89 3.17 -3.55 11.28
N ILE A 90 3.20 -2.73 12.34
CA ILE A 90 3.54 -3.17 13.71
C ILE A 90 2.56 -4.27 14.17
N GLN A 91 1.25 -4.08 13.97
CA GLN A 91 0.26 -5.08 14.34
C GLN A 91 0.47 -6.40 13.57
N MET A 92 0.76 -6.32 12.26
CA MET A 92 1.05 -7.49 11.43
C MET A 92 2.33 -8.20 11.87
N GLN A 93 3.39 -7.47 12.20
CA GLN A 93 4.64 -8.04 12.69
C GLN A 93 4.46 -8.76 14.02
N ASN A 94 3.76 -8.13 14.97
CA ASN A 94 3.46 -8.74 16.27
C ASN A 94 2.61 -10.00 16.12
N TYR A 95 1.59 -9.96 15.25
CA TYR A 95 0.81 -11.14 14.90
C TYR A 95 1.68 -12.25 14.27
N ARG A 96 2.64 -11.90 13.41
CA ARG A 96 3.53 -12.90 12.78
C ARG A 96 4.44 -13.63 13.76
N LYS A 97 4.81 -13.00 14.88
CA LYS A 97 5.57 -13.63 15.97
C LYS A 97 4.71 -14.56 16.81
N ASN A 98 3.48 -14.15 17.11
CA ASN A 98 2.56 -14.85 18.01
C ASN A 98 1.34 -15.40 17.23
N LYS A 99 1.59 -16.18 16.18
CA LYS A 99 0.52 -16.67 15.28
C LYS A 99 -0.33 -17.75 15.96
N ASN A 100 -1.46 -17.34 16.53
CA ASN A 100 -2.44 -18.28 17.11
C ASN A 100 -3.66 -18.52 16.21
N THR A 101 -3.81 -17.73 15.14
CA THR A 101 -4.90 -17.84 14.16
C THR A 101 -4.36 -17.84 12.74
N PRO A 102 -5.12 -18.25 11.71
CA PRO A 102 -4.64 -18.27 10.32
C PRO A 102 -4.31 -16.88 9.73
N PHE A 103 -4.94 -15.81 10.21
CA PHE A 103 -4.68 -14.43 9.81
C PHE A 103 -5.14 -13.44 10.89
N ILE A 104 -4.57 -12.23 10.85
CA ILE A 104 -4.90 -11.15 11.78
C ILE A 104 -6.32 -10.65 11.55
N ARG A 105 -7.07 -10.45 12.65
CA ARG A 105 -8.43 -9.87 12.66
C ARG A 105 -8.63 -8.87 13.80
N ASN A 106 -7.55 -8.46 14.47
CA ASN A 106 -7.58 -7.58 15.64
C ASN A 106 -7.02 -6.20 15.29
N GLY A 107 -7.19 -5.23 16.19
CA GLY A 107 -6.68 -3.87 15.98
C GLY A 107 -7.37 -3.20 14.79
N ILE A 108 -6.60 -2.55 13.92
CA ILE A 108 -7.13 -1.87 12.73
C ILE A 108 -7.51 -2.84 11.60
N TRP A 109 -6.96 -4.05 11.63
CA TRP A 109 -7.27 -5.10 10.66
C TRP A 109 -8.72 -5.60 10.79
N LYS A 110 -9.41 -5.36 11.93
CA LYS A 110 -10.85 -5.70 12.04
C LYS A 110 -11.75 -4.81 11.17
N TYR A 111 -11.29 -3.60 10.83
CA TYR A 111 -12.06 -2.61 10.09
C TYR A 111 -11.70 -2.58 8.61
N SER A 112 -10.44 -2.84 8.27
CA SER A 112 -9.95 -2.89 6.89
C SER A 112 -9.03 -4.09 6.71
N ARG A 113 -9.18 -4.81 5.60
CA ARG A 113 -8.34 -5.98 5.29
C ARG A 113 -6.92 -5.60 4.89
N HIS A 114 -6.72 -4.40 4.35
CA HIS A 114 -5.44 -3.89 3.88
C HIS A 114 -5.21 -2.45 4.35
N PRO A 115 -5.15 -2.20 5.67
CA PRO A 115 -5.05 -0.84 6.20
C PRO A 115 -3.68 -0.21 5.89
N ASN A 116 -2.61 -1.00 5.74
CA ASN A 116 -1.33 -0.51 5.26
C ASN A 116 -1.41 -0.03 3.80
N TYR A 117 -2.15 -0.73 2.93
CA TYR A 117 -2.37 -0.26 1.55
C TYR A 117 -3.21 1.01 1.52
N LEU A 118 -4.18 1.16 2.42
CA LEU A 118 -4.90 2.43 2.57
C LEU A 118 -3.94 3.57 2.96
N GLY A 119 -3.06 3.35 3.94
CA GLY A 119 -2.04 4.32 4.34
C GLY A 119 -1.16 4.75 3.15
N GLU A 120 -0.66 3.79 2.38
CA GLU A 120 0.14 4.06 1.19
C GLU A 120 -0.63 4.87 0.13
N ILE A 121 -1.88 4.49 -0.16
CA ILE A 121 -2.73 5.23 -1.10
C ILE A 121 -2.93 6.67 -0.60
N LEU A 122 -3.34 6.85 0.66
CA LEU A 122 -3.59 8.17 1.24
C LEU A 122 -2.34 9.05 1.26
N PHE A 123 -1.16 8.46 1.45
CA PHE A 123 0.11 9.18 1.39
C PHE A 123 0.33 9.79 -0.01
N TRP A 124 0.12 9.02 -1.07
CA TRP A 124 0.25 9.55 -2.44
C TRP A 124 -0.84 10.57 -2.81
N TRP A 125 -2.04 10.46 -2.23
CA TRP A 125 -3.04 11.52 -2.32
C TRP A 125 -2.63 12.79 -1.59
N ALA A 126 -1.96 12.69 -0.44
CA ALA A 126 -1.41 13.83 0.28
C ALA A 126 -0.30 14.54 -0.52
N ILE A 127 0.57 13.79 -1.20
CA ILE A 127 1.61 14.37 -2.08
C ILE A 127 0.98 15.09 -3.28
N PHE A 128 -0.07 14.53 -3.87
CA PHE A 128 -0.80 15.22 -4.94
C PHE A 128 -1.45 16.51 -4.45
N LEU A 129 -2.14 16.47 -3.30
CA LEU A 129 -2.77 17.67 -2.71
C LEU A 129 -1.73 18.74 -2.37
N MET A 130 -0.56 18.32 -1.89
CA MET A 130 0.58 19.21 -1.65
C MET A 130 0.99 19.90 -2.95
N GLY A 131 1.05 19.17 -4.08
CA GLY A 131 1.34 19.80 -5.37
C GLY A 131 0.26 20.77 -5.85
N ILE A 132 -1.02 20.47 -5.61
CA ILE A 132 -2.11 21.43 -5.91
C ILE A 132 -1.90 22.73 -5.14
N SER A 133 -1.39 22.67 -3.90
CA SER A 133 -1.12 23.87 -3.12
C SER A 133 -0.14 24.83 -3.82
N TYR A 134 0.79 24.32 -4.64
CA TYR A 134 1.74 25.10 -5.46
C TYR A 134 1.24 25.35 -6.89
N HIS A 135 -0.07 25.30 -7.14
CA HIS A 135 -0.67 25.54 -8.46
C HIS A 135 -0.13 24.62 -9.57
N ASN A 136 0.26 23.40 -9.21
CA ASN A 136 0.66 22.41 -10.20
C ASN A 136 -0.49 22.07 -11.14
N LYS A 137 -0.14 21.68 -12.37
CA LYS A 137 -1.13 21.20 -13.36
C LYS A 137 -1.82 19.95 -12.84
N ILE A 138 -3.13 19.85 -13.09
CA ILE A 138 -3.93 18.67 -12.72
C ILE A 138 -3.38 17.35 -13.27
N LEU A 139 -2.58 17.41 -14.35
CA LEU A 139 -1.88 16.28 -14.94
C LEU A 139 -0.96 15.53 -13.94
N THR A 140 -0.52 16.17 -12.85
CA THR A 140 0.27 15.51 -11.81
C THR A 140 -0.52 14.46 -11.01
N ILE A 141 -1.84 14.39 -11.17
CA ILE A 141 -2.70 13.37 -10.55
C ILE A 141 -2.45 11.95 -11.10
N ILE A 142 -1.86 11.84 -12.30
CA ILE A 142 -1.69 10.56 -13.01
C ILE A 142 -0.98 9.54 -12.13
N GLY A 143 0.07 9.94 -11.42
CA GLY A 143 0.80 9.04 -10.51
C GLY A 143 -0.09 8.49 -9.41
N THR A 144 -0.77 9.38 -8.68
CA THR A 144 -1.64 9.02 -7.56
C THR A 144 -2.82 8.12 -7.99
N VAL A 145 -3.41 8.40 -9.14
CA VAL A 145 -4.46 7.54 -9.73
C VAL A 145 -3.87 6.19 -10.13
N ALA A 146 -2.74 6.17 -10.85
CA ALA A 146 -2.08 4.92 -11.25
C ALA A 146 -1.72 4.06 -10.03
N ASN A 147 -1.23 4.65 -8.95
CA ASN A 147 -0.97 3.97 -7.68
C ASN A 147 -2.24 3.39 -7.07
N THR A 148 -3.32 4.18 -7.02
CA THR A 148 -4.61 3.71 -6.50
C THR A 148 -5.14 2.52 -7.32
N LEU A 149 -5.08 2.61 -8.65
CA LEU A 149 -5.49 1.53 -9.55
C LEU A 149 -4.63 0.28 -9.38
N LEU A 150 -3.31 0.44 -9.26
CA LEU A 150 -2.38 -0.67 -8.98
C LEU A 150 -2.80 -1.42 -7.70
N PHE A 151 -3.14 -0.71 -6.62
CA PHE A 151 -3.61 -1.36 -5.41
C PHE A 151 -4.95 -2.06 -5.57
N LEU A 152 -5.94 -1.39 -6.18
CA LEU A 152 -7.30 -1.91 -6.32
C LEU A 152 -7.38 -3.12 -7.25
N PHE A 153 -6.64 -3.11 -8.36
CA PHE A 153 -6.79 -4.10 -9.43
C PHE A 153 -5.70 -5.18 -9.42
N ILE A 154 -4.53 -4.90 -8.83
CA ILE A 154 -3.41 -5.84 -8.84
C ILE A 154 -3.08 -6.30 -7.41
N SER A 155 -2.69 -5.38 -6.52
CA SER A 155 -2.15 -5.76 -5.20
C SER A 155 -3.18 -6.40 -4.28
N ILE A 156 -4.35 -5.78 -4.11
CA ILE A 156 -5.41 -6.29 -3.22
C ILE A 156 -5.97 -7.62 -3.73
N PRO A 157 -6.35 -7.79 -5.02
CA PRO A 157 -6.87 -9.06 -5.51
C PRO A 157 -5.86 -10.20 -5.38
N LEU A 158 -4.57 -9.93 -5.65
CA LEU A 158 -3.51 -10.93 -5.52
C LEU A 158 -3.32 -11.35 -4.06
N ALA A 159 -3.29 -10.38 -3.13
CA ALA A 159 -3.18 -10.65 -1.71
C ALA A 159 -4.39 -11.42 -1.16
N ASP A 160 -5.62 -10.98 -1.48
CA ASP A 160 -6.85 -11.66 -1.08
C ASP A 160 -6.92 -13.09 -1.62
N LYS A 161 -6.52 -13.32 -2.88
CA LYS A 161 -6.48 -14.66 -3.50
C LYS A 161 -5.48 -15.59 -2.82
N ARG A 162 -4.38 -15.06 -2.30
CA ARG A 162 -3.45 -15.85 -1.50
C ARG A 162 -4.07 -16.22 -0.14
N GLN A 163 -4.72 -15.27 0.53
CA GLN A 163 -5.32 -15.50 1.83
C GLN A 163 -6.56 -16.39 1.77
N SER A 164 -7.29 -16.42 0.64
CA SER A 164 -8.48 -17.25 0.47
C SER A 164 -8.21 -18.76 0.53
N ARG A 165 -6.92 -19.18 0.53
CA ARG A 165 -6.52 -20.57 0.80
C ARG A 165 -6.60 -20.95 2.28
N LYS A 166 -6.79 -19.97 3.17
CA LYS A 166 -6.87 -20.19 4.62
C LYS A 166 -8.32 -20.31 5.07
N THR A 167 -8.58 -21.28 5.93
CA THR A 167 -9.91 -21.53 6.51
C THR A 167 -10.46 -20.27 7.18
N GLY A 168 -11.70 -19.90 6.82
CA GLY A 168 -12.44 -18.77 7.38
C GLY A 168 -12.11 -17.39 6.79
N PHE A 169 -11.21 -17.29 5.81
CA PHE A 169 -10.88 -15.99 5.18
C PHE A 169 -12.03 -15.41 4.36
N ASP A 170 -12.85 -16.26 3.77
CA ASP A 170 -14.11 -15.97 3.11
C ASP A 170 -15.09 -15.20 4.02
N VAL A 171 -15.30 -15.66 5.26
CA VAL A 171 -16.15 -14.98 6.25
C VAL A 171 -15.59 -13.60 6.61
N TYR A 172 -14.28 -13.52 6.83
CA TYR A 172 -13.61 -12.24 7.09
C TYR A 172 -13.69 -11.29 5.88
N LYS A 173 -13.54 -11.82 4.66
CA LYS A 173 -13.69 -11.07 3.42
C LYS A 173 -15.12 -10.55 3.21
N LYS A 174 -16.14 -11.29 3.65
CA LYS A 174 -17.54 -10.83 3.63
C LYS A 174 -17.76 -9.67 4.60
N ASN A 175 -17.18 -9.76 5.80
CA ASN A 175 -17.45 -8.90 6.96
C ASN A 175 -16.45 -7.75 7.19
N THR A 176 -15.45 -7.57 6.34
CA THR A 176 -14.46 -6.49 6.48
C THR A 176 -14.18 -5.88 5.12
N TRP A 177 -14.17 -4.55 5.00
CA TRP A 177 -13.86 -3.89 3.74
C TRP A 177 -12.41 -4.09 3.31
N ALA A 178 -12.12 -3.98 2.01
CA ALA A 178 -10.75 -4.08 1.53
C ALA A 178 -9.88 -2.93 2.03
N LEU A 179 -10.37 -1.69 1.90
CA LEU A 179 -9.65 -0.47 2.26
C LEU A 179 -10.38 0.36 3.32
N LEU A 180 -11.69 0.61 3.17
CA LEU A 180 -12.45 1.48 4.07
C LEU A 180 -12.34 1.01 5.53
N PRO A 181 -11.81 1.83 6.46
CA PRO A 181 -11.58 1.42 7.85
C PRO A 181 -12.87 1.61 8.67
N ILE A 182 -13.97 1.04 8.17
CA ILE A 182 -15.31 1.16 8.77
C ILE A 182 -15.79 -0.25 9.11
N TYR A 183 -16.46 -0.41 10.24
CA TYR A 183 -17.06 -1.69 10.58
C TYR A 183 -18.15 -2.05 9.55
N LYS A 184 -17.99 -3.19 8.88
CA LYS A 184 -19.02 -3.72 7.99
C LYS A 184 -19.92 -4.62 8.83
N LYS A 185 -21.17 -4.18 9.01
CA LYS A 185 -22.17 -4.93 9.79
C LYS A 185 -22.25 -6.37 9.27
N GLN A 186 -22.22 -7.34 10.19
CA GLN A 186 -22.34 -8.75 9.86
C GLN A 186 -23.74 -8.98 9.25
N VAL A 187 -23.76 -9.50 8.02
CA VAL A 187 -25.00 -10.03 7.44
C VAL A 187 -25.05 -11.49 7.88
N ASN A 188 -25.80 -11.72 8.97
CA ASN A 188 -26.17 -13.05 9.46
C ASN A 188 -26.83 -13.86 8.35
#